data_AF-A0A645HJJ3-F1
#
_entry.id   AF-A0A645HJJ3-F1
#
_cell.length_a   1.000
_cell.length_b   1.000
_cell.length_c   1.000
_cell.angle_alpha   90.00
_cell.angle_beta   90.00
_cell.angle_gamma   90.00
#
_symmetry.space_group_name_H-M   'P 1'
#
loop_
_entity.id
_entity.type
_entity.pdbx_description
1 polymer ?
#
loop_
_entity_poly.entity_id
_entity_poly.type
_entity_poly.pdbx_seq_one_letter_code
_entity_poly.pdbx_strand_id
1 'polypeptide(L)' 'MVHRHTKKGSPRGVFCAIGRCTDCVMIVNGKMNVRTCITPLEEGMVVQTQYGVSAKKPKTE' A
#
# COMPACT_ATOMS: atom_id res chain seq x y z
N MET A 1 11.66 -5.13 -3.72
CA MET A 1 10.59 -4.83 -2.75
C MET A 1 9.28 -4.65 -3.51
N VAL A 2 8.42 -5.68 -3.56
CA VAL A 2 7.14 -5.64 -4.30
C VAL A 2 6.01 -5.68 -3.29
N HIS A 3 5.15 -4.67 -3.30
CA HIS A 3 4.02 -4.59 -2.38
C HIS A 3 2.72 -5.05 -3.05
N ARG A 4 2.48 -4.64 -4.31
CA ARG A 4 1.25 -4.99 -5.05
C ARG A 4 1.55 -5.29 -6.51
N HIS A 5 0.56 -5.79 -7.24
CA HIS A 5 0.64 -5.96 -8.69
C HIS A 5 -0.44 -5.12 -9.38
N THR A 6 -0.19 -4.69 -10.61
CA THR A 6 -1.23 -4.11 -11.47
C THR A 6 -2.25 -5.17 -11.87
N LYS A 7 -3.38 -4.75 -12.46
CA LYS A 7 -4.36 -5.69 -13.06
C LYS A 7 -3.72 -6.61 -14.12
N LYS A 8 -2.65 -6.15 -14.79
CA LYS A 8 -1.89 -6.92 -15.79
C LYS A 8 -0.72 -7.70 -15.18
N GLY A 9 -0.60 -7.78 -13.85
CA GLY A 9 0.42 -8.57 -13.17
C GLY A 9 1.79 -7.91 -13.03
N SER A 10 1.96 -6.65 -13.47
CA SER A 10 3.26 -5.96 -13.31
C SER A 10 3.51 -5.65 -11.83
N PRO A 11 4.70 -5.98 -11.28
CA PRO A 11 5.01 -5.70 -9.87
C PRO A 11 5.10 -4.19 -9.63
N ARG A 12 4.60 -3.75 -8.47
CA ARG A 12 4.63 -2.37 -8.01
C ARG A 12 5.20 -2.31 -6.59
N GLY A 13 6.04 -1.32 -6.37
CA GLY A 13 6.67 -1.01 -5.09
C GLY A 13 6.90 0.49 -4.96
N VAL A 14 7.57 0.91 -3.90
CA VAL A 14 7.96 2.33 -3.74
C VAL A 14 8.74 2.79 -4.98
N PHE A 15 8.30 3.90 -5.56
CA PHE A 15 8.91 4.47 -6.77
C PHE A 15 9.37 5.90 -6.56
N CYS A 16 8.42 6.84 -6.44
CA CYS A 16 8.74 8.27 -6.46
C CYS A 16 9.13 8.86 -5.10
N ALA A 17 8.69 8.28 -3.99
CA ALA A 17 8.91 8.75 -2.61
C ALA A 17 8.53 10.23 -2.30
N ILE A 18 7.89 10.96 -3.22
CA ILE A 18 7.51 12.38 -3.06
C ILE A 18 5.98 12.60 -3.01
N GLY A 19 5.21 11.53 -2.85
CA GLY A 19 3.74 11.62 -2.78
C GLY A 19 3.03 11.91 -4.11
N ARG A 20 3.73 11.81 -5.26
CA ARG A 20 3.13 12.05 -6.59
C ARG A 20 2.53 10.79 -7.22
N CYS A 21 3.31 9.72 -7.29
CA CYS A 21 2.90 8.41 -7.79
C CYS A 21 1.97 7.66 -6.80
N THR A 22 1.23 6.66 -7.29
CA THR A 22 0.28 5.85 -6.49
C THR A 22 0.82 4.48 -6.09
N ASP A 23 2.11 4.21 -6.33
CA ASP A 23 2.69 2.90 -6.07
C ASP A 23 2.99 2.66 -4.58
N CYS A 24 3.07 3.71 -3.76
CA CYS A 24 3.21 3.64 -2.30
C CYS A 24 1.86 3.55 -1.55
N VAL A 25 0.74 3.42 -2.27
CA VAL A 25 -0.59 3.41 -1.64
C VAL A 25 -0.82 2.13 -0.84
N MET A 26 -1.23 2.30 0.43
CA MET A 26 -1.60 1.22 1.34
C MET A 26 -2.87 1.56 2.13
N ILE A 27 -3.35 0.60 2.92
CA ILE A 27 -4.36 0.82 3.95
C ILE A 27 -3.62 1.08 5.25
N VAL A 28 -3.87 2.22 5.89
CA VAL A 28 -3.25 2.60 7.16
C VAL A 28 -4.34 2.93 8.15
N ASN A 29 -4.37 2.23 9.29
CA ASN A 29 -5.39 2.40 10.33
C ASN A 29 -6.82 2.33 9.77
N GLY A 30 -7.06 1.37 8.85
CA GLY A 30 -8.34 1.18 8.16
C GLY A 30 -8.62 2.19 7.04
N LYS A 31 -7.85 3.26 6.90
CA LYS A 31 -8.00 4.24 5.81
C LYS A 31 -7.30 3.76 4.56
N MET A 32 -8.06 3.68 3.47
CA MET A 32 -7.55 3.28 2.15
C MET A 32 -6.91 4.45 1.40
N ASN A 33 -6.16 4.13 0.34
CA ASN A 33 -5.53 5.10 -0.55
C ASN A 33 -4.50 6.03 0.13
N VAL A 34 -3.92 5.58 1.26
CA VAL A 34 -2.95 6.37 2.03
C VAL A 34 -1.58 6.28 1.38
N ARG A 35 -0.97 7.43 1.10
CA ARG A 35 0.37 7.54 0.51
C ARG A 35 1.44 7.41 1.59
N THR A 36 1.82 6.18 1.91
CA THR A 36 2.77 5.89 3.00
C THR A 36 4.12 6.57 2.81
N CYS A 37 4.51 6.86 1.58
CA CYS A 37 5.78 7.52 1.29
C CYS A 37 5.90 8.96 1.79
N ILE A 38 4.80 9.62 2.16
CA ILE A 38 4.82 10.97 2.76
C ILE A 38 4.00 11.07 4.04
N THR A 39 3.44 9.94 4.51
CA THR A 39 2.70 9.90 5.77
C THR A 39 3.70 9.75 6.91
N PRO A 40 3.71 10.67 7.90
CA PRO A 40 4.54 10.52 9.08
C PRO A 40 4.25 9.20 9.80
N LEU A 41 5.30 8.58 10.32
CA LEU A 41 5.17 7.38 11.12
C LEU A 41 4.63 7.75 12.51
N GLU A 42 3.60 7.04 12.96
CA GLU A 42 3.09 7.12 14.32
C GLU A 42 3.19 5.73 14.97
N GLU A 43 3.41 5.70 16.28
CA GLU A 43 3.45 4.45 17.04
C GLU A 43 2.10 3.73 16.98
N GLY A 44 2.14 2.41 16.87
CA GLY A 44 0.92 1.58 16.82
C GLY A 44 0.17 1.62 15.48
N MET A 45 0.71 2.28 14.44
CA MET A 45 0.11 2.24 13.10
C MET A 45 -0.04 0.81 12.56
N VAL A 46 -1.23 0.47 12.09
CA VAL A 46 -1.51 -0.80 11.40
C VAL A 46 -1.50 -0.55 9.89
N VAL A 47 -0.50 -1.12 9.21
CA VAL A 47 -0.32 -0.97 7.76
C VAL A 47 -0.60 -2.29 7.05
N GLN A 48 -1.46 -2.24 6.03
CA GLN A 48 -1.83 -3.39 5.21
C GLN A 48 -1.69 -3.08 3.73
N THR A 49 -1.27 -4.09 2.96
CA THR A 49 -1.18 -3.96 1.51
C THR A 49 -2.58 -3.84 0.91
N GLN A 50 -2.78 -2.84 0.06
CA GLN A 50 -4.04 -2.61 -0.64
C GLN A 50 -4.09 -3.38 -1.97
N TYR A 51 -5.20 -4.07 -2.22
CA TYR A 51 -5.55 -4.69 -3.49
C TYR A 51 -6.90 -4.14 -3.96
N GLY A 52 -6.87 -3.26 -4.96
CA GLY A 52 -8.07 -2.56 -5.43
C GLY A 52 -8.65 -1.66 -4.34
N VAL A 53 -9.92 -1.88 -3.99
CA VAL A 53 -10.65 -1.17 -2.92
C VAL A 53 -10.73 -1.98 -1.62
N SER A 54 -9.84 -2.95 -1.42
CA SER A 54 -9.89 -3.87 -0.28
C SER A 54 -8.49 -4.23 0.23
N ALA A 55 -8.41 -4.67 1.48
CA ALA A 55 -7.20 -5.30 2.01
C ALA A 55 -6.97 -6.66 1.33
N LYS A 56 -5.70 -7.09 1.25
CA LYS A 56 -5.41 -8.48 0.87
C LYS A 56 -6.14 -9.41 1.84
N LYS A 57 -6.95 -10.33 1.33
CA LYS A 57 -7.43 -11.44 2.19
C LYS A 57 -6.18 -12.16 2.74
N PRO A 58 -6.14 -12.47 4.04
CA PRO A 58 -5.07 -13.32 4.56
C PRO A 58 -5.03 -14.59 3.72
N LYS A 59 -3.83 -15.04 3.33
CA LYS A 59 -3.69 -16.36 2.72
C LYS A 59 -4.11 -17.36 3.80
N THR A 60 -5.28 -17.97 3.65
CA THR A 60 -5.57 -19.24 4.32
C THR A 60 -4.61 -20.25 3.72
N GLU A 61 -3.62 -20.65 4.51
CA GLU A 61 -2.87 -21.89 4.26
C GLU A 61 -3.77 -23.10 4.56
#